data_AF-A0A3C1Z2E9-F1
#
_entry.id   AF-A0A3C1Z2E9-F1
#
_cell.length_a   1.000
_cell.length_b   1.000
_cell.length_c   1.000
_cell.angle_alpha   90.00
_cell.angle_beta   90.00
_cell.angle_gamma   90.00
#
_symmetry.space_group_name_H-M   'P 1'
#
loop_
_entity.id
_entity.type
_entity.pdbx_description
1 polymer ?
#
loop_
_entity_poly.entity_id
_entity_poly.type
_entity_poly.pdbx_seq_one_letter_code
_entity_poly.pdbx_strand_id
1 'polypeptide(L)'
;MHECALGRLADTRAERIQHFASGQAFGEQAVAADDSSADAHFALFCNLGEQLRVDGESLTSLFGFRRMMRELNRTLELAPDHLDALSAKGTVLTRVPGFLGGDKEKGESLLRHVISREPAAVNARLSLAKSYCAGGRHEEALAIAVKALDLAQSLHRVDFIPEAQQVLSQLRSQSAKGN
;
A
#
# COMPACT_ATOMS: atom_id res chain seq x y z
N MET A 1 -14.54 -1.79 3.36
CA MET A 1 -13.35 -1.15 3.98
C MET A 1 -13.28 -1.28 5.50
N HIS A 2 -14.40 -1.35 6.24
CA HIS A 2 -14.40 -1.44 7.71
C HIS A 2 -13.55 -2.59 8.28
N GLU A 3 -13.79 -3.83 7.83
CA GLU A 3 -13.02 -5.01 8.27
C GLU A 3 -11.52 -4.87 8.01
N CYS A 4 -11.13 -4.30 6.87
CA CYS A 4 -9.72 -4.06 6.54
C CYS A 4 -9.06 -3.09 7.54
N ALA A 5 -9.79 -2.05 7.97
CA ALA A 5 -9.29 -1.12 8.98
C ALA A 5 -9.17 -1.79 10.36
N LEU A 6 -10.17 -2.57 10.77
CA LEU A 6 -10.12 -3.32 12.03
C LEU A 6 -8.94 -4.31 12.04
N GLY A 7 -8.74 -5.05 10.94
CA GLY A 7 -7.60 -5.97 10.83
C GLY A 7 -6.23 -5.28 10.80
N ARG A 8 -6.14 -3.98 10.45
CA ARG A 8 -4.88 -3.21 10.61
C ARG A 8 -4.62 -2.76 12.04
N LEU A 9 -5.68 -2.60 12.84
CA LEU A 9 -5.60 -2.14 14.22
C LEU A 9 -5.57 -3.29 15.23
N ALA A 10 -5.91 -4.52 14.81
CA ALA A 10 -5.95 -5.68 15.67
C ALA A 10 -4.56 -6.10 16.18
N ASP A 11 -4.48 -6.39 17.49
CA ASP A 11 -3.24 -6.71 18.19
C ASP A 11 -2.76 -8.15 17.93
N THR A 12 -3.70 -9.09 17.74
CA THR A 12 -3.35 -10.49 17.57
C THR A 12 -3.43 -10.95 16.11
N ARG A 13 -2.56 -11.88 15.73
CA ARG A 13 -2.57 -12.50 14.40
C ARG A 13 -3.93 -13.12 14.07
N ALA A 14 -4.58 -13.77 15.04
CA ALA A 14 -5.86 -14.43 14.85
C ALA A 14 -6.97 -13.44 14.47
N GLU A 15 -7.06 -12.32 15.19
CA GLU A 15 -8.03 -11.25 14.92
C GLU A 15 -7.79 -10.61 13.55
N ARG A 16 -6.52 -10.35 13.20
CA ARG A 16 -6.15 -9.84 11.88
C ARG A 16 -6.66 -10.75 10.76
N ILE A 17 -6.40 -12.04 10.85
CA ILE A 17 -6.84 -13.04 9.85
C ILE A 17 -8.37 -13.06 9.75
N GLN A 18 -9.06 -13.05 10.88
CA GLN A 18 -10.51 -13.07 10.90
C GLN A 18 -11.10 -11.84 10.20
N HIS A 19 -10.62 -10.65 10.55
CA HIS A 19 -11.06 -9.41 9.91
C HIS A 19 -10.78 -9.41 8.40
N PHE A 20 -9.57 -9.78 7.96
CA PHE A 20 -9.29 -9.80 6.53
C PHE A 20 -10.06 -10.89 5.77
N ALA A 21 -10.35 -12.04 6.40
CA ALA A 21 -11.20 -13.08 5.81
C ALA A 21 -12.64 -12.59 5.64
N SER A 22 -13.21 -11.96 6.67
CA SER A 22 -14.54 -11.33 6.59
C SER A 22 -14.58 -10.22 5.55
N GLY A 23 -13.56 -9.35 5.52
CA GLY A 23 -13.44 -8.29 4.53
C GLY A 23 -13.30 -8.81 3.09
N GLN A 24 -12.59 -9.91 2.88
CA GLN A 24 -12.54 -10.59 1.58
C GLN A 24 -13.93 -11.09 1.18
N ALA A 25 -14.66 -11.78 2.07
CA ALA A 25 -15.99 -12.30 1.77
C ALA A 25 -16.97 -11.17 1.40
N PHE A 26 -16.95 -10.04 2.11
CA PHE A 26 -17.75 -8.87 1.75
C PHE A 26 -17.33 -8.26 0.42
N GLY A 27 -16.04 -8.19 0.13
CA GLY A 27 -15.54 -7.71 -1.17
C GLY A 27 -15.99 -8.62 -2.33
N GLU A 28 -15.95 -9.93 -2.16
CA GLU A 28 -16.44 -10.90 -3.14
C GLU A 28 -17.94 -10.74 -3.38
N GLN A 29 -18.73 -10.56 -2.32
CA GLN A 29 -20.17 -10.30 -2.44
C GLN A 29 -20.46 -8.98 -3.14
N ALA A 30 -19.69 -7.93 -2.86
CA ALA A 30 -19.84 -6.63 -3.50
C ALA A 30 -19.54 -6.70 -5.00
N VAL A 31 -18.46 -7.38 -5.40
CA VAL A 31 -18.13 -7.61 -6.82
C VAL A 31 -19.19 -8.48 -7.50
N ALA A 32 -19.70 -9.51 -6.82
CA ALA A 32 -20.77 -10.35 -7.38
C ALA A 32 -22.10 -9.58 -7.56
N ALA A 33 -22.38 -8.61 -6.69
CA ALA A 33 -23.54 -7.73 -6.81
C ALA A 33 -23.37 -6.69 -7.92
N ASP A 34 -22.14 -6.16 -8.09
CA ASP A 34 -21.81 -5.18 -9.13
C ASP A 34 -20.32 -5.25 -9.54
N ASP A 35 -20.05 -5.96 -10.64
CA ASP A 35 -18.69 -6.08 -11.25
C ASP A 35 -18.24 -4.79 -11.96
N SER A 36 -19.11 -3.78 -12.07
CA SER A 36 -18.75 -2.47 -12.62
C SER A 36 -18.32 -1.48 -11.53
N SER A 37 -18.40 -1.87 -10.25
CA SER A 37 -17.99 -1.04 -9.13
C SER A 37 -16.48 -1.08 -8.91
N ALA A 38 -15.80 0.02 -9.26
CA ALA A 38 -14.37 0.18 -8.98
C ALA A 38 -14.06 0.05 -7.49
N ASP A 39 -14.92 0.61 -6.62
CA ASP A 39 -14.76 0.55 -5.16
C ASP A 39 -14.90 -0.87 -4.61
N ALA A 40 -15.78 -1.70 -5.20
CA ALA A 40 -15.93 -3.11 -4.81
C ALA A 40 -14.65 -3.89 -5.11
N HIS A 41 -14.11 -3.75 -6.32
CA HIS A 41 -12.84 -4.35 -6.69
C HIS A 41 -11.68 -3.83 -5.83
N PHE A 42 -11.65 -2.52 -5.54
CA PHE A 42 -10.61 -1.94 -4.71
C PHE A 42 -10.66 -2.45 -3.27
N ALA A 43 -11.86 -2.57 -2.70
CA ALA A 43 -12.05 -3.12 -1.36
C ALA A 43 -11.63 -4.60 -1.30
N LEU A 44 -11.93 -5.40 -2.32
CA LEU A 44 -11.48 -6.78 -2.40
C LEU A 44 -9.95 -6.87 -2.53
N PHE A 45 -9.33 -6.02 -3.37
CA PHE A 45 -7.89 -5.88 -3.47
C PHE A 45 -7.25 -5.60 -2.10
N CYS A 46 -7.78 -4.64 -1.35
CA CYS A 46 -7.23 -4.25 -0.05
C CYS A 46 -7.19 -5.44 0.92
N ASN A 47 -8.28 -6.19 1.02
CA ASN A 47 -8.34 -7.34 1.93
C ASN A 47 -7.40 -8.49 1.49
N LEU A 48 -7.35 -8.79 0.19
CA LEU A 48 -6.41 -9.79 -0.34
C LEU A 48 -4.95 -9.39 -0.10
N GLY A 49 -4.63 -8.11 -0.27
CA GLY A 49 -3.29 -7.58 -0.03
C GLY A 49 -2.87 -7.66 1.44
N GLU A 50 -3.77 -7.34 2.37
CA GLU A 50 -3.49 -7.46 3.80
C GLU A 50 -3.32 -8.93 4.23
N GLN A 51 -4.12 -9.85 3.70
CA GLN A 51 -3.96 -11.30 3.95
C GLN A 51 -2.58 -11.81 3.53
N LEU A 52 -2.13 -11.43 2.33
CA LEU A 52 -0.80 -11.80 1.84
C LEU A 52 0.33 -11.26 2.71
N ARG A 53 0.08 -10.19 3.47
CA ARG A 53 1.04 -9.55 4.37
C ARG A 53 0.92 -10.00 5.83
N VAL A 54 -0.07 -10.84 6.18
CA VAL A 54 -0.27 -11.29 7.57
C VAL A 54 0.97 -11.96 8.14
N ASP A 55 1.63 -12.80 7.33
CA ASP A 55 2.81 -13.59 7.70
C ASP A 55 4.14 -12.95 7.21
N GLY A 56 4.11 -11.66 6.84
CA GLY A 56 5.26 -10.90 6.32
C GLY A 56 5.14 -10.57 4.83
N GLU A 57 6.15 -9.90 4.25
CA GLU A 57 6.14 -9.47 2.84
C GLU A 57 6.48 -10.60 1.83
N SER A 58 6.30 -11.87 2.22
CA SER A 58 6.67 -13.01 1.38
C SER A 58 5.55 -13.36 0.39
N LEU A 59 5.85 -13.29 -0.91
CA LEU A 59 4.94 -13.67 -2.00
C LEU A 59 4.80 -15.20 -2.14
N THR A 60 4.60 -15.93 -1.04
CA THR A 60 4.55 -17.41 -1.04
C THR A 60 3.40 -17.96 -1.87
N SER A 61 2.33 -17.17 -2.06
CA SER A 61 1.20 -17.52 -2.92
C SER A 61 1.18 -16.67 -4.19
N LEU A 62 1.86 -17.15 -5.24
CA LEU A 62 1.79 -16.56 -6.59
C LEU A 62 0.34 -16.46 -7.09
N PHE A 63 -0.50 -17.44 -6.74
CA PHE A 63 -1.92 -17.42 -7.07
C PHE A 63 -2.65 -16.28 -6.37
N GLY A 64 -2.45 -16.12 -5.06
CA GLY A 64 -3.04 -15.03 -4.28
C GLY A 64 -2.58 -13.66 -4.78
N PHE A 65 -1.29 -13.51 -5.11
CA PHE A 65 -0.75 -12.28 -5.68
C PHE A 65 -1.39 -11.94 -7.05
N ARG A 66 -1.50 -12.92 -7.96
CA ARG A 66 -2.17 -12.72 -9.25
C ARG A 66 -3.64 -12.31 -9.09
N ARG A 67 -4.33 -12.95 -8.14
CA ARG A 67 -5.73 -12.62 -7.80
C ARG A 67 -5.84 -11.19 -7.31
N MET A 68 -5.03 -10.80 -6.33
CA MET A 68 -4.95 -9.44 -5.81
C MET A 68 -4.69 -8.43 -6.94
N MET A 69 -3.72 -8.69 -7.81
CA MET A 69 -3.38 -7.79 -8.92
C MET A 69 -4.48 -7.66 -9.97
N ARG A 70 -5.27 -8.71 -10.19
CA ARG A 70 -6.44 -8.64 -11.08
C ARG A 70 -7.46 -7.63 -10.55
N GLU A 71 -7.80 -7.69 -9.26
CA GLU A 71 -8.78 -6.75 -8.67
C GLU A 71 -8.28 -5.31 -8.71
N LEU A 72 -6.98 -5.09 -8.48
CA LEU A 72 -6.38 -3.76 -8.61
C LEU A 72 -6.43 -3.23 -10.05
N ASN A 73 -6.10 -4.08 -11.03
CA ASN A 73 -6.14 -3.69 -12.43
C ASN A 73 -7.58 -3.38 -12.86
N ARG A 74 -8.55 -4.21 -12.45
CA ARG A 74 -9.97 -4.01 -12.73
C ARG A 74 -10.50 -2.70 -12.14
N THR A 75 -10.06 -2.36 -10.92
CA THR A 75 -10.34 -1.05 -10.31
C THR A 75 -9.89 0.10 -11.23
N LEU A 76 -8.67 0.02 -11.76
CA LEU A 76 -8.08 1.06 -12.62
C LEU A 76 -8.63 1.06 -14.05
N GLU A 77 -9.13 -0.08 -14.53
CA GLU A 77 -9.88 -0.16 -15.80
C GLU A 77 -11.23 0.56 -15.70
N LEU A 78 -11.92 0.40 -14.57
CA LEU A 78 -13.22 1.03 -14.30
C LEU A 78 -13.08 2.51 -13.90
N ALA A 79 -12.07 2.83 -13.10
CA ALA A 79 -11.78 4.18 -12.61
C ALA A 79 -10.28 4.51 -12.75
N PRO A 80 -9.84 4.98 -13.93
CA PRO A 80 -8.42 5.26 -14.21
C PRO A 80 -7.78 6.30 -13.29
N ASP A 81 -8.58 7.25 -12.79
CA ASP A 81 -8.14 8.33 -11.89
C ASP A 81 -8.29 7.98 -10.40
N HIS A 82 -8.59 6.72 -10.06
CA HIS A 82 -8.74 6.29 -8.67
C HIS A 82 -7.40 6.39 -7.92
N LEU A 83 -7.24 7.43 -7.10
CA LEU A 83 -5.96 7.78 -6.48
C LEU A 83 -5.41 6.69 -5.55
N ASP A 84 -6.25 6.07 -4.72
CA ASP A 84 -5.78 4.98 -3.85
C ASP A 84 -5.32 3.75 -4.64
N ALA A 85 -6.01 3.40 -5.73
CA ALA A 85 -5.63 2.31 -6.62
C ALA A 85 -4.32 2.62 -7.37
N LEU A 86 -4.16 3.86 -7.86
CA LEU A 86 -2.90 4.33 -8.45
C LEU A 86 -1.76 4.28 -7.44
N SER A 87 -2.00 4.68 -6.20
CA SER A 87 -1.02 4.59 -5.11
C SER A 87 -0.63 3.15 -4.86
N ALA A 88 -1.61 2.25 -4.70
CA ALA A 88 -1.38 0.84 -4.49
C ALA A 88 -0.60 0.20 -5.65
N LYS A 89 -0.94 0.54 -6.89
CA LYS A 89 -0.22 0.08 -8.09
C LYS A 89 1.22 0.57 -8.09
N GLY A 90 1.45 1.83 -7.77
CA GLY A 90 2.79 2.39 -7.61
C GLY A 90 3.61 1.69 -6.53
N THR A 91 3.00 1.41 -5.38
CA THR A 91 3.63 0.64 -4.30
C THR A 91 4.01 -0.77 -4.74
N VAL A 92 3.13 -1.49 -5.45
CA VAL A 92 3.44 -2.83 -5.95
C VAL A 92 4.61 -2.79 -6.94
N LEU A 93 4.56 -1.87 -7.91
CA LEU A 93 5.59 -1.77 -8.94
C LEU A 93 6.98 -1.45 -8.39
N THR A 94 7.06 -0.68 -7.30
CA THR A 94 8.35 -0.35 -6.66
C THR A 94 8.91 -1.48 -5.79
N ARG A 95 8.07 -2.42 -5.34
CA ARG A 95 8.47 -3.51 -4.43
C ARG A 95 8.70 -4.84 -5.12
N VAL A 96 7.95 -5.11 -6.19
CA VAL A 96 8.04 -6.38 -6.91
C VAL A 96 9.28 -6.38 -7.80
N PRO A 97 10.02 -7.50 -7.91
CA PRO A 97 11.12 -7.62 -8.87
C PRO A 97 10.64 -7.47 -10.32
N GLY A 98 11.51 -6.95 -11.20
CA GLY A 98 11.17 -6.73 -12.61
C GLY A 98 10.66 -7.98 -13.35
N PHE A 99 11.25 -9.14 -13.08
CA PHE A 99 10.83 -10.42 -13.69
C PHE A 99 9.45 -10.91 -13.22
N LEU A 100 8.91 -10.35 -12.14
CA LEU A 100 7.53 -10.60 -11.65
C LEU A 100 6.56 -9.46 -12.02
N GLY A 101 6.97 -8.56 -12.92
CA GLY A 101 6.15 -7.44 -13.38
C GLY A 101 6.28 -6.17 -12.55
N GLY A 102 7.34 -6.06 -11.73
CA GLY A 102 7.72 -4.80 -11.11
C GLY A 102 8.33 -3.82 -12.11
N ASP A 103 8.23 -2.54 -11.80
CA ASP A 103 8.81 -1.45 -12.59
C ASP A 103 8.99 -0.26 -11.65
N LYS A 104 10.21 -0.13 -11.11
CA LYS A 104 10.51 0.86 -10.08
C LYS A 104 10.23 2.27 -10.59
N GLU A 105 10.70 2.62 -11.78
CA GLU A 105 10.57 3.98 -12.31
C GLU A 105 9.10 4.35 -12.55
N LYS A 106 8.34 3.43 -13.16
CA LYS A 106 6.90 3.61 -13.35
C LYS A 106 6.16 3.70 -12.01
N GLY A 107 6.53 2.85 -11.06
CA GLY A 107 5.95 2.85 -9.73
C GLY A 107 6.16 4.17 -9.00
N GLU A 108 7.39 4.69 -9.01
CA GLU A 108 7.68 6.00 -8.43
C GLU A 108 6.97 7.14 -9.18
N SER A 109 6.84 7.05 -10.50
CA SER A 109 6.10 8.04 -11.30
C SER A 109 4.62 8.09 -10.92
N LEU A 110 3.98 6.92 -10.75
CA LEU A 110 2.60 6.84 -10.27
C LEU A 110 2.45 7.43 -8.86
N LEU A 111 3.36 7.11 -7.95
CA LEU A 111 3.33 7.63 -6.58
C LEU A 111 3.48 9.17 -6.56
N ARG A 112 4.39 9.72 -7.38
CA ARG A 112 4.52 11.18 -7.56
C ARG A 112 3.26 11.80 -8.15
N HIS A 113 2.63 11.12 -9.12
CA HIS A 113 1.37 11.57 -9.69
C HIS A 113 0.26 11.65 -8.63
N VAL A 114 0.09 10.60 -7.82
CA VAL A 114 -0.86 10.60 -6.70
C VAL A 114 -0.56 11.74 -5.74
N ILE A 115 0.69 11.93 -5.32
CA ILE A 115 1.09 13.01 -4.40
C ILE A 115 0.78 14.39 -4.99
N SER A 116 0.92 14.58 -6.30
CA SER A 116 0.60 15.84 -6.97
C SER A 116 -0.90 16.14 -6.98
N ARG A 117 -1.75 15.11 -7.11
CA ARG A 117 -3.22 15.22 -7.10
C ARG A 117 -3.77 15.31 -5.69
N GLU A 118 -3.17 14.56 -4.77
CA GLU A 118 -3.51 14.52 -3.34
C GLU A 118 -2.26 14.75 -2.49
N PRO A 119 -1.95 16.02 -2.17
CA PRO A 119 -0.84 16.38 -1.29
C PRO A 119 -0.99 15.85 0.14
N ALA A 120 -2.12 15.25 0.51
CA ALA A 120 -2.33 14.59 1.80
C ALA A 120 -2.07 13.08 1.77
N ALA A 121 -1.79 12.47 0.61
CA ALA A 121 -1.61 11.02 0.47
C ALA A 121 -0.38 10.52 1.26
N VAL A 122 -0.61 10.00 2.46
CA VAL A 122 0.42 9.49 3.38
C VAL A 122 1.00 8.18 2.86
N ASN A 123 0.14 7.24 2.44
CA ASN A 123 0.51 5.94 1.87
C ASN A 123 1.47 6.06 0.66
N ALA A 124 1.16 6.98 -0.26
CA ALA A 124 1.96 7.22 -1.45
C ALA A 124 3.35 7.75 -1.08
N ARG A 125 3.44 8.68 -0.12
CA ARG A 125 4.70 9.23 0.38
C ARG A 125 5.56 8.17 1.07
N LEU A 126 4.98 7.36 1.96
CA LEU A 126 5.72 6.30 2.64
C LEU A 126 6.27 5.28 1.63
N SER A 127 5.48 4.92 0.62
CA SER A 127 5.91 4.01 -0.44
C SER A 127 7.05 4.61 -1.28
N LEU A 128 6.96 5.90 -1.61
CA LEU A 128 7.98 6.61 -2.37
C LEU A 128 9.29 6.74 -1.56
N ALA A 129 9.21 7.08 -0.27
CA ALA A 129 10.36 7.16 0.62
C ALA A 129 11.10 5.82 0.72
N LYS A 130 10.36 4.70 0.89
CA LYS A 130 10.94 3.35 0.88
C LYS A 130 11.68 3.06 -0.43
N SER A 131 11.08 3.42 -1.57
CA SER A 131 11.67 3.19 -2.90
C SER A 131 12.94 4.03 -3.12
N TYR A 132 12.94 5.28 -2.69
CA TYR A 132 14.10 6.19 -2.76
C TYR A 132 15.26 5.68 -1.92
N CYS A 133 14.99 5.25 -0.70
CA CYS A 133 15.98 4.64 0.17
C CYS A 133 16.61 3.39 -0.43
N ALA A 134 15.79 2.47 -0.95
CA ALA A 134 16.28 1.30 -1.67
C ALA A 134 17.09 1.65 -2.93
N GLY A 135 16.94 2.87 -3.46
CA GLY A 135 17.72 3.40 -4.57
C GLY A 135 18.93 4.25 -4.17
N GLY A 136 19.29 4.31 -2.89
CA GLY A 136 20.42 5.12 -2.40
C GLY A 136 20.12 6.61 -2.20
N ARG A 137 18.88 7.06 -2.45
CA ARG A 137 18.44 8.46 -2.36
C ARG A 137 17.99 8.80 -0.94
N HIS A 138 18.92 8.71 0.02
CA HIS A 138 18.63 8.73 1.46
C HIS A 138 18.05 10.06 1.94
N GLU A 139 18.62 11.20 1.51
CA GLU A 139 18.15 12.53 1.92
C GLU A 139 16.72 12.80 1.45
N GLU A 140 16.41 12.49 0.19
CA GLU A 140 15.06 12.66 -0.36
C GLU A 140 14.06 11.70 0.29
N ALA A 141 14.48 10.45 0.58
CA ALA A 141 13.68 9.50 1.32
C ALA A 141 13.31 10.03 2.72
N LEU A 142 14.28 10.60 3.45
CA LEU A 142 14.07 11.20 4.75
C LEU A 142 13.10 12.37 4.69
N ALA A 143 13.30 13.30 3.74
CA ALA A 143 12.42 14.47 3.57
C ALA A 143 10.96 14.06 3.32
N ILE A 144 10.75 13.07 2.44
CA ILE A 144 9.40 12.56 2.13
C ILE A 144 8.79 11.82 3.33
N ALA A 145 9.57 11.01 4.05
CA ALA A 145 9.09 10.27 5.21
C ALA A 145 8.73 11.19 6.38
N VAL A 146 9.49 12.27 6.62
CA VAL A 146 9.15 13.29 7.63
C VAL A 146 7.82 13.92 7.28
N LYS A 147 7.65 14.36 6.03
CA LYS A 147 6.40 14.95 5.59
C LYS A 147 5.21 13.98 5.72
N ALA A 148 5.43 12.69 5.47
CA ALA A 148 4.41 11.67 5.65
C ALA A 148 3.99 11.52 7.12
N LEU A 149 4.94 11.53 8.06
CA LEU A 149 4.64 11.47 9.48
C LEU A 149 3.88 12.72 9.95
N ASP A 150 4.32 13.92 9.55
CA ASP A 150 3.65 15.18 9.90
C ASP A 150 2.19 15.20 9.42
N LEU A 151 1.95 14.71 8.19
CA LEU A 151 0.60 14.58 7.62
C LEU A 151 -0.21 13.54 8.38
N ALA A 152 0.37 12.38 8.71
CA ALA A 152 -0.33 11.34 9.46
C ALA A 152 -0.79 11.84 10.84
N GLN A 153 0.05 12.62 11.53
CA GLN A 153 -0.26 13.21 12.83
C GLN A 153 -1.32 14.31 12.72
N SER A 154 -1.12 15.26 11.82
CA SER A 154 -2.04 16.41 11.66
C SER A 154 -3.43 16.03 11.16
N LEU A 155 -3.53 14.98 10.34
CA LEU A 155 -4.79 14.46 9.82
C LEU A 155 -5.37 13.32 10.66
N HIS A 156 -4.78 13.02 11.82
CA HIS A 156 -5.20 11.93 12.71
C HIS A 156 -5.32 10.56 12.01
N ARG A 157 -4.43 10.27 11.07
CA ARG A 157 -4.33 8.98 10.37
C ARG A 157 -3.56 7.98 11.22
N VAL A 158 -4.19 7.56 12.32
CA VAL A 158 -3.59 6.72 13.37
C VAL A 158 -3.04 5.39 12.86
N ASP A 159 -3.61 4.86 11.77
CA ASP A 159 -3.18 3.65 11.10
C ASP A 159 -1.79 3.78 10.44
N PHE A 160 -1.40 4.99 10.03
CA PHE A 160 -0.12 5.23 9.35
C PHE A 160 1.00 5.73 10.26
N ILE A 161 0.70 6.22 11.46
CA ILE A 161 1.71 6.78 12.38
C ILE A 161 2.80 5.75 12.72
N PRO A 162 2.47 4.50 13.13
CA PRO A 162 3.49 3.51 13.45
C PRO A 162 4.39 3.17 12.25
N GLU A 163 3.79 3.01 11.06
CA GLU A 163 4.55 2.74 9.84
C GLU A 163 5.49 3.91 9.49
N ALA A 164 5.00 5.15 9.58
CA ALA A 164 5.80 6.34 9.28
C ALA A 164 7.00 6.48 10.23
N GLN A 165 6.80 6.22 11.53
CA GLN A 165 7.87 6.21 12.53
C GLN A 165 8.90 5.10 12.26
N GLN A 166 8.43 3.90 11.91
CA GLN A 166 9.30 2.78 11.57
C GLN A 166 10.14 3.08 10.32
N VAL A 167 9.55 3.66 9.28
CA VAL A 167 10.29 4.07 8.07
C VAL A 167 11.35 5.08 8.43
N LEU A 168 11.01 6.12 9.21
CA LEU A 168 11.97 7.14 9.62
C LEU A 168 13.14 6.59 10.44
N SER A 169 12.88 5.66 11.38
CA SER A 169 13.95 5.04 12.17
C SER A 169 14.89 4.20 11.29
N GLN A 170 14.32 3.44 10.35
CA GLN A 170 15.11 2.66 9.38
C GLN A 170 15.98 3.56 8.50
N LEU A 171 15.41 4.62 7.92
CA LEU A 171 16.13 5.57 7.07
C LEU A 171 17.31 6.25 7.79
N ARG A 172 17.09 6.67 9.04
CA ARG A 172 18.13 7.28 9.88
C ARG A 172 19.26 6.28 10.17
N SER A 173 18.91 5.03 10.47
CA SER A 173 19.89 3.98 10.75
C SER A 173 20.75 3.60 9.54
N GLN A 174 20.16 3.63 8.33
CA GLN A 174 20.88 3.32 7.09
C GLN A 174 21.78 4.47 6.66
N SER A 175 21.34 5.71 6.82
CA SER A 175 22.20 6.89 6.58
C SER A 175 23.43 6.91 7.48
N ALA A 176 23.30 6.45 8.73
CA ALA A 176 24.42 6.36 9.68
C ALA A 176 25.42 5.23 9.38
N LYS A 177 25.06 4.25 8.53
CA LYS A 177 25.94 3.14 8.12
C LYS A 177 26.61 3.37 6.76
N GLY A 178 26.12 4.34 5.99
CA GLY A 178 26.64 4.71 4.67
C GLY A 178 27.70 5.82 4.67
N ASN A 179 27.98 6.41 5.83
CA ASN A 179 29.08 7.35 6.09
C ASN A 179 30.19 6.65 6.88
#